data_AF-A0A521WIX5-F1
#
_entry.id   AF-A0A521WIX5-F1
#
_cell.length_a   1.000
_cell.length_b   1.000
_cell.length_c   1.000
_cell.angle_alpha   90.00
_cell.angle_beta   90.00
_cell.angle_gamma   90.00
#
_symmetry.space_group_name_H-M   'P 1'
#
loop_
_entity.id
_entity.type
_entity.pdbx_description
1 polymer ?
#
loop_
_entity_poly.entity_id
_entity_poly.type
_entity_poly.pdbx_seq_one_letter_code
_entity_poly.pdbx_strand_id
1 'polypeptide(L)'
;MAAERLEDFLRRHEAKELLRFITCGSVDDGKSTLIGRLLHDTQQILEDQLVAVTSDSRKWGTTGDAVDLALLVDGLQAEREQGITIDVAYRYFDTAARKYIIADCPGHEQYTRNMATGASTADLAVILVDAARGVQVQTRRHACIVSLLGIRHVIVAVNKMDLVGYDQQVFERIRAECLEVQGIRGVDARIVPVSALKGDNVVSRGDGMPWYTGPSIIEVLDTIDVSHDQQLADLRLPVQYVSRPDASFRGFAGTVAAGEIAVGDPVLAVPSRRLSRVREIVTFDGSLPRAGSAQAITVTLEDEIDISRGDLLVHPDRAPTVGRILDAHLIWMSDSPLLPGKQYEFKLSHRYVRGTVESIHHRIDVNDQSQHAATELRLNEVGLCRIVLTEQVAFDTYASCRATGAFIVVDRLNHATAGAGMILRSGAPEGAHHDVSVFWQPTRVTHEQRANQKAQHPCILWFTGLSGAGKSTVANAVEQALFLRGHHSYLLDGDNIRHGLNRDLDFSDAGRVENIRRIGEVAKLFLDAGLIVLTAFISPFRSDRRLVRDLVGDGEFVEVFVSTPIEECERRDPKGLYAKAREGAIRNFTGISSPYEAPEAAEIEIDSSRLSVAECVDRVIRYLEANGRLRN
;
A
#
# COMPACT_ATOMS: atom_id res chain seq x y z
N MET A 1 -12.17 44.88 28.04
CA MET A 1 -13.57 44.72 27.56
C MET A 1 -13.69 44.59 26.04
N ALA A 2 -13.38 45.59 25.20
CA ALA A 2 -13.46 45.43 23.74
C ALA A 2 -12.31 44.60 23.14
N ALA A 3 -11.08 44.79 23.64
CA ALA A 3 -9.91 44.00 23.24
C ALA A 3 -10.00 42.54 23.70
N GLU A 4 -10.41 42.28 24.94
CA GLU A 4 -10.67 40.91 25.43
C GLU A 4 -11.80 40.21 24.67
N ARG A 5 -12.86 40.93 24.28
CA ARG A 5 -13.92 40.37 23.42
C ARG A 5 -13.42 40.05 22.02
N LEU A 6 -12.50 40.86 21.48
CA LEU A 6 -11.87 40.62 20.18
C LEU A 6 -10.90 39.44 20.26
N GLU A 7 -10.10 39.32 21.32
CA GLU A 7 -9.21 38.17 21.56
C GLU A 7 -10.01 36.89 21.80
N ASP A 8 -11.08 36.92 22.59
CA ASP A 8 -11.98 35.77 22.76
C ASP A 8 -12.71 35.41 21.47
N PHE A 9 -13.10 36.40 20.67
CA PHE A 9 -13.70 36.17 19.35
C PHE A 9 -12.69 35.54 18.39
N LEU A 10 -11.46 36.06 18.33
CA LEU A 10 -10.37 35.51 17.51
C LEU A 10 -9.97 34.11 17.97
N ARG A 11 -9.85 33.86 19.27
CA ARG A 11 -9.56 32.51 19.82
C ARG A 11 -10.69 31.52 19.52
N ARG A 12 -11.96 31.91 19.69
CA ARG A 12 -13.10 31.07 19.30
C ARG A 12 -13.12 30.82 17.80
N HIS A 13 -12.77 31.81 17.00
CA HIS A 13 -12.70 31.68 15.55
C HIS A 13 -11.51 30.80 15.10
N GLU A 14 -10.37 30.86 15.77
CA GLU A 14 -9.21 29.98 15.55
C GLU A 14 -9.50 28.54 15.97
N ALA A 15 -10.25 28.33 17.07
CA ALA A 15 -10.59 27.02 17.61
C ALA A 15 -11.79 26.33 16.94
N LYS A 16 -12.45 26.95 15.93
CA LYS A 16 -13.54 26.29 15.20
C LYS A 16 -13.03 25.06 14.47
N GLU A 17 -13.72 23.94 14.67
CA GLU A 17 -13.45 22.69 13.96
C GLU A 17 -13.66 22.87 12.44
N LEU A 18 -12.78 22.23 11.66
CA LEU A 18 -12.79 22.26 10.20
C LEU A 18 -13.41 20.97 9.67
N LEU A 19 -14.52 21.06 8.93
CA LEU A 19 -15.15 19.94 8.26
C LEU A 19 -14.93 20.02 6.74
N ARG A 20 -14.40 18.95 6.14
CA ARG A 20 -14.27 18.84 4.68
C ARG A 20 -15.36 17.93 4.14
N PHE A 21 -16.12 18.38 3.14
CA PHE A 21 -17.10 17.54 2.49
C PHE A 21 -17.14 17.71 0.98
N ILE A 22 -17.63 16.69 0.30
CA ILE A 22 -17.86 16.71 -1.14
C ILE A 22 -19.33 16.74 -1.48
N THR A 23 -19.68 17.31 -2.62
CA THR A 23 -21.02 17.23 -3.22
C THR A 23 -21.01 16.28 -4.41
N CYS A 24 -22.00 15.39 -4.48
CA CYS A 24 -22.14 14.37 -5.52
C CYS A 24 -23.60 14.26 -5.94
N GLY A 25 -23.86 13.75 -7.15
CA GLY A 25 -25.22 13.70 -7.71
C GLY A 25 -25.19 13.69 -9.22
N SER A 26 -26.30 13.32 -9.85
CA SER A 26 -26.46 13.30 -11.31
C SER A 26 -26.34 14.70 -11.91
N VAL A 27 -26.29 14.75 -13.25
CA VAL A 27 -26.47 16.01 -13.98
C VAL A 27 -27.90 16.50 -13.74
N ASP A 28 -28.06 17.81 -13.51
CA ASP A 28 -29.30 18.48 -13.11
C ASP A 28 -29.81 18.24 -11.69
N ASP A 29 -29.18 17.42 -10.84
CA ASP A 29 -29.68 17.20 -9.47
C ASP A 29 -29.58 18.45 -8.57
N GLY A 30 -28.99 19.55 -9.07
CA GLY A 30 -28.92 20.84 -8.41
C GLY A 30 -27.74 21.03 -7.46
N LYS A 31 -26.60 20.37 -7.75
CA LYS A 31 -25.36 20.47 -6.93
C LYS A 31 -24.87 21.90 -6.79
N SER A 32 -24.59 22.57 -7.91
CA SER A 32 -24.13 23.96 -7.94
C SER A 32 -25.16 24.91 -7.33
N THR A 33 -26.47 24.64 -7.51
CA THR A 33 -27.54 25.41 -6.88
C THR A 33 -27.52 25.28 -5.35
N LEU A 34 -27.33 24.07 -4.81
CA LEU A 34 -27.24 23.85 -3.37
C LEU A 34 -26.02 24.54 -2.78
N ILE A 35 -24.85 24.43 -3.43
CA ILE A 35 -23.63 25.11 -3.00
C ILE A 35 -23.81 26.63 -3.04
N GLY A 36 -24.32 27.17 -4.15
CA GLY A 36 -24.59 28.60 -4.30
C GLY A 36 -25.55 29.12 -3.23
N ARG A 37 -26.59 28.34 -2.90
CA ARG A 37 -27.54 28.65 -1.82
C ARG A 37 -26.87 28.66 -0.45
N LEU A 38 -26.05 27.65 -0.13
CA LEU A 38 -25.29 27.61 1.13
C LEU A 38 -24.36 28.83 1.27
N LEU A 39 -23.64 29.20 0.20
CA LEU A 39 -22.75 30.36 0.22
C LEU A 39 -23.50 31.70 0.37
N HIS A 40 -24.64 31.83 -0.33
CA HIS A 40 -25.49 33.02 -0.26
C HIS A 40 -26.12 33.20 1.12
N ASP A 41 -26.77 32.17 1.63
CA ASP A 41 -27.56 32.24 2.87
C ASP A 41 -26.69 32.28 4.13
N THR A 42 -25.42 31.85 4.05
CA THR A 42 -24.43 32.04 5.12
C THR A 42 -23.75 33.42 5.10
N GLN A 43 -24.20 34.33 4.21
CA GLN A 43 -23.75 35.72 4.10
C GLN A 43 -22.25 35.91 3.79
N GLN A 44 -21.63 34.93 3.14
CA GLN A 44 -20.19 34.98 2.79
C GLN A 44 -19.92 35.58 1.40
N ILE A 45 -20.96 35.89 0.63
CA ILE A 45 -20.83 36.53 -0.68
C ILE A 45 -20.94 38.05 -0.51
N LEU A 46 -19.87 38.76 -0.87
CA LEU A 46 -19.86 40.23 -0.95
C LEU A 46 -20.96 40.70 -1.92
N GLU A 47 -21.72 41.75 -1.56
CA GLU A 47 -22.84 42.29 -2.36
C GLU A 47 -22.47 42.53 -3.83
N ASP A 48 -21.24 42.95 -4.10
CA ASP A 48 -20.73 43.22 -5.45
C ASP A 48 -20.68 41.95 -6.34
N GLN A 49 -20.39 40.78 -5.76
CA GLN A 49 -20.38 39.52 -6.51
C GLN A 49 -21.80 39.04 -6.83
N LEU A 50 -22.77 39.30 -5.93
CA LEU A 50 -24.19 39.03 -6.19
C LEU A 50 -24.75 39.90 -7.31
N VAL A 51 -24.32 41.17 -7.40
CA VAL A 51 -24.69 42.07 -8.51
C VAL A 51 -24.13 41.56 -9.84
N ALA A 52 -22.87 41.11 -9.86
CA ALA A 52 -22.26 40.52 -11.06
C ALA A 52 -23.01 39.27 -11.52
N VAL A 53 -23.33 38.34 -10.61
CA VAL A 53 -24.09 37.13 -10.90
C VAL A 53 -25.51 37.45 -11.37
N THR A 54 -26.18 38.42 -10.76
CA THR A 54 -27.51 38.88 -11.20
C THR A 54 -27.48 39.40 -12.64
N SER A 55 -26.40 40.08 -13.03
CA SER A 55 -26.22 40.56 -14.40
C SER A 55 -25.93 39.43 -15.40
N ASP A 56 -25.21 38.39 -14.97
CA ASP A 56 -24.89 37.22 -15.77
C ASP A 56 -26.07 36.23 -15.86
N SER A 57 -26.90 36.10 -14.82
CA SER A 57 -28.16 35.33 -14.86
C SER A 57 -29.10 35.84 -15.94
N ARG A 58 -29.12 37.15 -16.21
CA ARG A 58 -29.93 37.73 -17.31
C ARG A 58 -29.39 37.38 -18.70
N LYS A 59 -28.12 37.02 -18.83
CA LYS A 59 -27.48 36.67 -20.12
C LYS A 59 -27.39 35.17 -20.37
N TRP A 60 -27.17 34.39 -19.31
CA TRP A 60 -26.82 32.96 -19.38
C TRP A 60 -27.62 32.07 -18.41
N GLY A 61 -28.59 32.63 -17.65
CA GLY A 61 -29.28 31.92 -16.59
C GLY A 61 -30.28 30.87 -17.10
N THR A 62 -30.43 29.80 -16.31
CA THR A 62 -31.36 28.69 -16.57
C THR A 62 -32.67 28.80 -15.80
N THR A 63 -32.75 29.74 -14.85
CA THR A 63 -33.85 29.92 -13.88
C THR A 63 -34.79 31.09 -14.20
N GLY A 64 -34.74 31.65 -15.42
CA GLY A 64 -35.61 32.75 -15.85
C GLY A 64 -35.24 34.10 -15.20
N ASP A 65 -36.22 34.81 -14.64
CA ASP A 65 -36.01 36.13 -13.99
C ASP A 65 -35.41 36.04 -12.58
N ALA A 66 -35.28 34.83 -12.01
CA ALA A 66 -34.64 34.60 -10.71
C ALA A 66 -33.11 34.59 -10.84
N VAL A 67 -32.40 34.95 -9.76
CA VAL A 67 -30.94 34.90 -9.72
C VAL A 67 -30.48 33.44 -9.75
N ASP A 68 -29.69 33.09 -10.76
CA ASP A 68 -29.14 31.75 -10.94
C ASP A 68 -27.87 31.59 -10.10
N LEU A 69 -28.04 31.09 -8.87
CA LEU A 69 -26.95 30.90 -7.92
C LEU A 69 -25.94 29.83 -8.35
N ALA A 70 -26.23 29.01 -9.37
CA ALA A 70 -25.24 28.06 -9.90
C ALA A 70 -24.04 28.78 -10.55
N LEU A 71 -24.26 29.98 -11.12
CA LEU A 71 -23.23 30.78 -11.77
C LEU A 71 -22.15 31.31 -10.81
N LEU A 72 -22.39 31.27 -9.49
CA LEU A 72 -21.37 31.55 -8.47
C LEU A 72 -20.31 30.44 -8.37
N VAL A 73 -20.65 29.23 -8.79
CA VAL A 73 -19.85 28.02 -8.56
C VAL A 73 -19.07 27.65 -9.81
N ASP A 74 -19.67 27.77 -10.99
CA ASP A 74 -19.10 27.34 -12.28
C ASP A 74 -17.98 28.32 -12.75
N GLY A 75 -16.73 27.87 -12.62
CA GLY A 75 -15.54 28.71 -12.78
C GLY A 75 -14.97 28.73 -14.20
N LEU A 76 -15.15 27.66 -14.97
CA LEU A 76 -14.61 27.53 -16.33
C LEU A 76 -15.63 27.95 -17.39
N GLN A 77 -15.17 28.61 -18.46
CA GLN A 77 -16.03 28.96 -19.59
C GLN A 77 -16.67 27.72 -20.25
N ALA A 78 -15.92 26.62 -20.33
CA ALA A 78 -16.42 25.33 -20.84
C ALA A 78 -17.50 24.70 -19.93
N GLU A 79 -17.41 24.89 -18.60
CA GLU A 79 -18.46 24.45 -17.66
C GLU A 79 -19.75 25.24 -17.89
N ARG A 80 -19.64 26.56 -18.08
CA ARG A 80 -20.77 27.47 -18.32
C ARG A 80 -21.48 27.22 -19.65
N GLU A 81 -20.72 26.89 -20.71
CA GLU A 81 -21.28 26.59 -22.02
C GLU A 81 -21.99 25.22 -22.06
N GLN A 82 -21.60 24.28 -21.21
CA GLN A 82 -22.15 22.91 -21.18
C GLN A 82 -23.10 22.64 -20.00
N GLY A 83 -23.16 23.52 -19.00
CA GLY A 83 -24.00 23.36 -17.80
C GLY A 83 -23.57 22.18 -16.90
N ILE A 84 -22.29 21.81 -16.93
CA ILE A 84 -21.74 20.70 -16.12
C ILE A 84 -20.45 21.12 -15.39
N THR A 85 -20.26 20.65 -14.16
CA THR A 85 -18.97 20.71 -13.45
C THR A 85 -17.98 19.77 -14.14
N ILE A 86 -16.75 20.23 -14.43
CA ILE A 86 -15.69 19.46 -15.12
C ILE A 86 -14.55 19.14 -14.16
N ASP A 87 -14.10 20.10 -13.34
CA ASP A 87 -13.00 19.92 -12.39
C ASP A 87 -13.44 20.12 -10.94
N VAL A 88 -12.64 19.67 -9.97
CA VAL A 88 -12.98 19.83 -8.55
C VAL A 88 -12.77 21.29 -8.13
N ALA A 89 -13.85 21.99 -7.81
CA ALA A 89 -13.77 23.34 -7.28
C ALA A 89 -13.84 23.34 -5.75
N TYR A 90 -12.83 23.92 -5.09
CA TYR A 90 -12.83 24.10 -3.64
C TYR A 90 -13.46 25.44 -3.24
N ARG A 91 -14.43 25.40 -2.32
CA ARG A 91 -15.07 26.59 -1.72
C ARG A 91 -14.96 26.56 -0.21
N TYR A 92 -14.96 27.74 0.39
CA TYR A 92 -14.77 27.94 1.82
C TYR A 92 -15.93 28.76 2.36
N PHE A 93 -16.50 28.32 3.48
CA PHE A 93 -17.48 29.10 4.23
C PHE A 93 -17.39 28.71 5.71
N ASP A 94 -17.98 29.52 6.58
CA ASP A 94 -18.06 29.20 8.00
C ASP A 94 -19.44 29.56 8.57
N THR A 95 -19.82 28.85 9.62
CA THR A 95 -21.00 29.15 10.45
C THR A 95 -20.54 29.64 11.81
N ALA A 96 -21.49 29.96 12.69
CA ALA A 96 -21.16 30.22 14.10
C ALA A 96 -20.46 29.02 14.77
N ALA A 97 -20.76 27.79 14.33
CA ALA A 97 -20.25 26.57 14.95
C ALA A 97 -18.93 26.07 14.34
N ARG A 98 -18.78 26.07 13.01
CA ARG A 98 -17.67 25.38 12.32
C ARG A 98 -17.19 26.07 11.05
N LYS A 99 -15.99 25.69 10.58
CA LYS A 99 -15.45 26.07 9.27
C LYS A 99 -15.62 24.92 8.30
N TYR A 100 -15.86 25.24 7.03
CA TYR A 100 -16.16 24.26 6.00
C TYR A 100 -15.30 24.42 4.76
N ILE A 101 -14.89 23.29 4.20
CA ILE A 101 -14.31 23.20 2.85
C ILE A 101 -15.22 22.29 2.02
N ILE A 102 -15.78 22.84 0.95
CA ILE A 102 -16.59 22.11 -0.03
C ILE A 102 -15.72 21.77 -1.22
N ALA A 103 -15.71 20.52 -1.63
CA ALA A 103 -15.18 20.11 -2.94
C ALA A 103 -16.34 19.77 -3.88
N ASP A 104 -16.61 20.63 -4.86
CA ASP A 104 -17.64 20.35 -5.86
C ASP A 104 -17.13 19.33 -6.87
N CYS A 105 -17.67 18.12 -6.81
CA CYS A 105 -17.21 17.02 -7.65
C CYS A 105 -18.13 16.84 -8.87
N PRO A 106 -17.56 16.67 -10.07
CA PRO A 106 -18.34 16.42 -11.28
C PRO A 106 -19.11 15.09 -11.21
N GLY A 107 -20.37 15.11 -11.65
CA GLY A 107 -21.31 13.98 -11.50
C GLY A 107 -21.36 12.98 -12.66
N HIS A 108 -20.52 13.17 -13.68
CA HIS A 108 -20.57 12.36 -14.91
C HIS A 108 -19.57 11.19 -14.86
N GLU A 109 -19.90 10.11 -15.57
CA GLU A 109 -19.17 8.84 -15.55
C GLU A 109 -17.68 8.96 -15.90
N GLN A 110 -17.35 9.91 -16.76
CA GLN A 110 -15.99 10.17 -17.22
C GLN A 110 -15.09 10.84 -16.16
N TYR A 111 -15.65 11.29 -15.03
CA TYR A 111 -14.93 12.09 -14.03
C TYR A 111 -14.77 11.39 -12.67
N THR A 112 -14.78 10.05 -12.65
CA THR A 112 -14.54 9.26 -11.43
C THR A 112 -13.19 9.60 -10.79
N ARG A 113 -12.14 9.88 -11.59
CA ARG A 113 -10.84 10.36 -11.09
C ARG A 113 -10.93 11.69 -10.31
N ASN A 114 -11.78 12.60 -10.75
CA ASN A 114 -11.93 13.93 -10.15
C ASN A 114 -12.66 13.79 -8.81
N MET A 115 -13.75 12.99 -8.80
CA MET A 115 -14.44 12.64 -7.56
C MET A 115 -13.50 11.94 -6.57
N ALA A 116 -12.68 10.98 -7.02
CA ALA A 116 -11.70 10.31 -6.17
C ALA A 116 -10.69 11.28 -5.54
N THR A 117 -10.28 12.29 -6.30
CA THR A 117 -9.35 13.33 -5.82
C THR A 117 -10.02 14.18 -4.74
N GLY A 118 -11.24 14.67 -4.96
CA GLY A 118 -12.00 15.44 -3.96
C GLY A 118 -12.34 14.64 -2.70
N ALA A 119 -12.85 13.41 -2.86
CA ALA A 119 -13.23 12.55 -1.73
C ALA A 119 -12.04 12.10 -0.87
N SER A 120 -10.84 11.99 -1.43
CA SER A 120 -9.66 11.50 -0.68
C SER A 120 -9.33 12.31 0.58
N THR A 121 -9.77 13.57 0.63
CA THR A 121 -9.56 14.49 1.75
C THR A 121 -10.85 14.82 2.51
N ALA A 122 -11.98 14.21 2.12
CA ALA A 122 -13.28 14.53 2.67
C ALA A 122 -13.60 13.65 3.89
N ASP A 123 -14.23 14.29 4.86
CA ASP A 123 -14.76 13.67 6.06
C ASP A 123 -16.21 13.20 5.84
N LEU A 124 -16.93 13.89 4.94
CA LEU A 124 -18.35 13.69 4.65
C LEU A 124 -18.66 13.80 3.15
N ALA A 125 -19.72 13.12 2.69
CA ALA A 125 -20.27 13.31 1.34
C ALA A 125 -21.74 13.74 1.37
N VAL A 126 -22.11 14.70 0.53
CA VAL A 126 -23.49 15.13 0.30
C VAL A 126 -23.93 14.63 -1.08
N ILE A 127 -24.81 13.62 -1.11
CA ILE A 127 -25.35 13.03 -2.34
C ILE A 127 -26.72 13.64 -2.62
N LEU A 128 -26.85 14.37 -3.72
CA LEU A 128 -28.12 14.93 -4.17
C LEU A 128 -28.91 13.90 -4.98
N VAL A 129 -30.22 13.90 -4.77
CA VAL A 129 -31.19 13.07 -5.49
C VAL A 129 -32.37 13.94 -5.89
N ASP A 130 -32.68 14.03 -7.18
CA ASP A 130 -33.86 14.75 -7.67
C ASP A 130 -35.15 14.01 -7.27
N ALA A 131 -36.01 14.66 -6.48
CA ALA A 131 -37.27 14.10 -6.00
C ALA A 131 -38.25 13.67 -7.11
N ALA A 132 -38.19 14.32 -8.28
CA ALA A 132 -39.02 13.95 -9.42
C ALA A 132 -38.52 12.70 -10.14
N ARG A 133 -37.21 12.41 -10.05
CA ARG A 133 -36.56 11.29 -10.75
C ARG A 133 -36.29 10.08 -9.85
N GLY A 134 -36.23 10.28 -8.53
CA GLY A 134 -35.92 9.24 -7.55
C GLY A 134 -34.46 8.76 -7.63
N VAL A 135 -34.17 7.59 -7.07
CA VAL A 135 -32.81 7.04 -7.01
C VAL A 135 -32.36 6.57 -8.40
N GLN A 136 -31.30 7.18 -8.94
CA GLN A 136 -30.76 6.85 -10.25
C GLN A 136 -29.52 5.95 -10.15
N VAL A 137 -29.08 5.41 -11.30
CA VAL A 137 -27.82 4.65 -11.41
C VAL A 137 -26.63 5.51 -10.95
N GLN A 138 -26.62 6.80 -11.29
CA GLN A 138 -25.61 7.76 -10.85
C GLN A 138 -25.59 7.93 -9.33
N THR A 139 -26.76 7.93 -8.67
CA THR A 139 -26.84 7.99 -7.20
C THR A 139 -26.14 6.80 -6.57
N ARG A 140 -26.41 5.58 -7.07
CA ARG A 140 -25.78 4.34 -6.61
C ARG A 140 -24.27 4.35 -6.85
N ARG A 141 -23.85 4.85 -8.02
CA ARG A 141 -22.45 5.02 -8.38
C ARG A 141 -21.70 5.96 -7.44
N HIS A 142 -22.26 7.13 -7.17
CA HIS A 142 -21.64 8.07 -6.24
C HIS A 142 -21.56 7.48 -4.83
N ALA A 143 -22.62 6.85 -4.34
CA ALA A 143 -22.60 6.15 -3.05
C ALA A 143 -21.52 5.06 -2.99
N CYS A 144 -21.35 4.30 -4.08
CA CYS A 144 -20.31 3.29 -4.18
C CYS A 144 -18.90 3.89 -4.10
N ILE A 145 -18.61 4.95 -4.86
CA ILE A 145 -17.30 5.62 -4.84
C ILE A 145 -17.01 6.25 -3.47
N VAL A 146 -18.00 6.91 -2.85
CA VAL A 146 -17.91 7.46 -1.49
C VAL A 146 -17.53 6.37 -0.48
N SER A 147 -18.20 5.21 -0.56
CA SER A 147 -17.91 4.06 0.31
C SER A 147 -16.53 3.47 0.05
N LEU A 148 -16.12 3.31 -1.21
CA LEU A 148 -14.78 2.83 -1.59
C LEU A 148 -13.67 3.75 -1.07
N LEU A 149 -13.91 5.06 -1.07
CA LEU A 149 -13.00 6.09 -0.53
C LEU A 149 -13.11 6.23 1.01
N GLY A 150 -13.84 5.33 1.66
CA GLY A 150 -13.90 5.20 3.11
C GLY A 150 -14.59 6.34 3.85
N ILE A 151 -15.39 7.17 3.17
CA ILE A 151 -16.20 8.22 3.79
C ILE A 151 -17.36 7.55 4.53
N ARG A 152 -17.46 7.75 5.85
CA ARG A 152 -18.48 7.10 6.70
C ARG A 152 -19.66 7.98 7.06
N HIS A 153 -19.60 9.25 6.74
CA HIS A 153 -20.71 10.18 6.96
C HIS A 153 -21.28 10.61 5.61
N VAL A 154 -22.59 10.37 5.42
CA VAL A 154 -23.27 10.67 4.16
C VAL A 154 -24.55 11.45 4.44
N ILE A 155 -24.72 12.58 3.76
CA ILE A 155 -25.99 13.30 3.73
C ILE A 155 -26.63 13.04 2.37
N VAL A 156 -27.85 12.51 2.35
CA VAL A 156 -28.63 12.39 1.11
C VAL A 156 -29.62 13.54 1.06
N ALA A 157 -29.37 14.50 0.18
CA ALA A 157 -30.24 15.65 -0.04
C ALA A 157 -31.27 15.31 -1.14
N VAL A 158 -32.50 14.99 -0.75
CA VAL A 158 -33.61 14.77 -1.69
C VAL A 158 -34.09 16.13 -2.17
N ASN A 159 -33.51 16.60 -3.27
CA ASN A 159 -33.65 17.95 -3.79
C ASN A 159 -34.86 18.09 -4.72
N LYS A 160 -35.25 19.34 -5.01
CA LYS A 160 -36.38 19.71 -5.87
C LYS A 160 -37.74 19.23 -5.36
N MET A 161 -37.92 19.20 -4.04
CA MET A 161 -39.22 18.89 -3.42
C MET A 161 -40.34 19.84 -3.89
N ASP A 162 -39.99 21.06 -4.31
CA ASP A 162 -40.92 22.04 -4.89
C ASP A 162 -41.58 21.55 -6.20
N LEU A 163 -40.87 20.74 -7.00
CA LEU A 163 -41.42 20.20 -8.25
C LEU A 163 -42.43 19.07 -8.04
N VAL A 164 -42.35 18.39 -6.90
CA VAL A 164 -43.28 17.32 -6.51
C VAL A 164 -44.31 17.80 -5.49
N GLY A 165 -44.49 19.12 -5.37
CA GLY A 165 -45.48 19.73 -4.47
C GLY A 165 -45.24 19.45 -2.99
N TYR A 166 -43.99 19.23 -2.59
CA TYR A 166 -43.57 18.94 -1.21
C TYR A 166 -44.23 17.68 -0.61
N ASP A 167 -44.54 16.69 -1.45
CA ASP A 167 -45.23 15.45 -1.04
C ASP A 167 -44.37 14.56 -0.13
N GLN A 168 -44.91 14.24 1.06
CA GLN A 168 -44.25 13.40 2.07
C GLN A 168 -44.07 11.94 1.61
N GLN A 169 -45.03 11.38 0.88
CA GLN A 169 -44.96 9.98 0.43
C GLN A 169 -43.87 9.80 -0.63
N VAL A 170 -43.68 10.79 -1.51
CA VAL A 170 -42.57 10.79 -2.47
C VAL A 170 -41.23 10.76 -1.73
N PHE A 171 -41.07 11.60 -0.70
CA PHE A 171 -39.86 11.61 0.13
C PHE A 171 -39.62 10.27 0.83
N GLU A 172 -40.62 9.72 1.53
CA GLU A 172 -40.43 8.46 2.28
C GLU A 172 -40.13 7.27 1.37
N ARG A 173 -40.69 7.24 0.14
CA ARG A 173 -40.32 6.23 -0.86
C ARG A 173 -38.85 6.35 -1.26
N ILE A 174 -38.40 7.55 -1.63
CA ILE A 174 -37.00 7.78 -2.02
C ILE A 174 -36.06 7.49 -0.84
N ARG A 175 -36.46 7.89 0.37
CA ARG A 175 -35.72 7.60 1.59
C ARG A 175 -35.52 6.11 1.81
N ALA A 176 -36.57 5.31 1.64
CA ALA A 176 -36.49 3.85 1.72
C ALA A 176 -35.55 3.28 0.66
N GLU A 177 -35.67 3.71 -0.60
CA GLU A 177 -34.78 3.29 -1.70
C GLU A 177 -33.32 3.65 -1.44
N CYS A 178 -33.03 4.85 -0.90
CA CYS A 178 -31.68 5.28 -0.57
C CYS A 178 -31.04 4.41 0.52
N LEU A 179 -31.80 3.99 1.54
CA LEU A 179 -31.29 3.14 2.62
C LEU A 179 -30.94 1.72 2.15
N GLU A 180 -31.49 1.27 1.03
CA GLU A 180 -31.14 -0.02 0.42
C GLU A 180 -29.87 0.04 -0.46
N VAL A 181 -29.38 1.23 -0.81
CA VAL A 181 -28.16 1.39 -1.60
C VAL A 181 -26.95 0.94 -0.78
N GLN A 182 -26.18 -0.03 -1.29
CA GLN A 182 -25.07 -0.65 -0.55
C GLN A 182 -24.02 0.34 -0.03
N GLY A 183 -23.70 1.41 -0.77
CA GLY A 183 -22.75 2.45 -0.32
C GLY A 183 -23.31 3.44 0.73
N ILE A 184 -24.62 3.42 0.97
CA ILE A 184 -25.32 4.20 2.01
C ILE A 184 -25.64 3.29 3.21
N ARG A 185 -25.77 1.98 2.96
CA ARG A 185 -26.04 0.98 3.98
C ARG A 185 -24.81 0.76 4.86
N GLY A 186 -24.97 0.97 6.17
CA GLY A 186 -23.91 0.71 7.15
C GLY A 186 -22.96 1.89 7.42
N VAL A 187 -23.24 3.06 6.83
CA VAL A 187 -22.60 4.34 7.16
C VAL A 187 -23.55 5.25 7.94
N ASP A 188 -23.06 6.32 8.58
CA ASP A 188 -23.89 7.34 9.22
C ASP A 188 -24.57 8.18 8.12
N ALA A 189 -25.72 7.71 7.66
CA ALA A 189 -26.50 8.31 6.58
C ALA A 189 -27.67 9.15 7.12
N ARG A 190 -27.72 10.43 6.74
CA ARG A 190 -28.81 11.35 7.09
C ARG A 190 -29.52 11.82 5.83
N ILE A 191 -30.82 11.54 5.73
CA ILE A 191 -31.62 11.83 4.54
C ILE A 191 -32.50 13.05 4.83
N VAL A 192 -32.33 14.12 4.04
CA VAL A 192 -32.97 15.43 4.26
C VAL A 192 -33.72 15.83 2.98
N PRO A 193 -35.03 16.13 3.05
CA PRO A 193 -35.77 16.69 1.93
C PRO A 193 -35.46 18.18 1.79
N VAL A 194 -35.07 18.64 0.61
CA VAL A 194 -34.64 20.02 0.38
C VAL A 194 -35.23 20.60 -0.90
N SER A 195 -35.31 21.93 -0.96
CA SER A 195 -35.37 22.67 -2.21
C SER A 195 -34.20 23.65 -2.27
N ALA A 196 -33.14 23.31 -2.98
CA ALA A 196 -31.97 24.19 -3.13
C ALA A 196 -32.35 25.54 -3.76
N LEU A 197 -33.33 25.53 -4.68
CA LEU A 197 -33.80 26.73 -5.35
C LEU A 197 -34.60 27.64 -4.41
N LYS A 198 -35.49 27.09 -3.56
CA LYS A 198 -36.34 27.87 -2.65
C LYS A 198 -35.72 28.13 -1.28
N GLY A 199 -34.73 27.34 -0.89
CA GLY A 199 -34.02 27.45 0.39
C GLY A 199 -34.57 26.55 1.50
N ASP A 200 -35.67 25.82 1.27
CA ASP A 200 -36.27 24.92 2.28
C ASP A 200 -35.30 23.81 2.70
N ASN A 201 -35.12 23.66 4.02
CA ASN A 201 -34.21 22.76 4.71
C ASN A 201 -32.73 22.84 4.30
N VAL A 202 -32.27 23.93 3.69
CA VAL A 202 -30.84 24.14 3.37
C VAL A 202 -30.12 24.78 4.56
N VAL A 203 -30.38 26.06 4.81
CA VAL A 203 -29.91 26.78 6.01
C VAL A 203 -31.04 26.87 7.03
N SER A 204 -32.18 27.43 6.62
CA SER A 204 -33.41 27.44 7.40
C SER A 204 -34.34 26.29 7.00
N ARG A 205 -35.24 25.87 7.90
CA ARG A 205 -36.25 24.84 7.62
C ARG A 205 -37.22 25.23 6.51
N GLY A 206 -37.60 26.51 6.45
CA GLY A 206 -38.64 26.98 5.53
C GLY A 206 -40.04 26.52 5.95
N ASP A 207 -41.05 26.94 5.20
CA ASP A 207 -42.47 26.66 5.48
C ASP A 207 -43.08 25.62 4.53
N GLY A 208 -42.34 25.18 3.49
CA GLY A 208 -42.86 24.31 2.45
C GLY A 208 -43.13 22.86 2.88
N MET A 209 -42.49 22.39 3.96
CA MET A 209 -42.55 21.00 4.42
C MET A 209 -42.82 20.88 5.94
N PRO A 210 -44.00 21.27 6.43
CA PRO A 210 -44.31 21.26 7.88
C PRO A 210 -44.33 19.85 8.48
N TRP A 211 -44.47 18.82 7.65
CA TRP A 211 -44.41 17.42 8.05
C TRP A 211 -42.98 16.95 8.37
N TYR A 212 -41.94 17.66 7.91
CA TYR A 212 -40.55 17.30 8.18
C TYR A 212 -40.06 17.98 9.46
N THR A 213 -39.85 17.18 10.51
CA THR A 213 -39.33 17.67 11.80
C THR A 213 -37.83 17.48 11.98
N GLY A 214 -37.15 16.84 11.01
CA GLY A 214 -35.72 16.60 11.04
C GLY A 214 -34.86 17.86 10.84
N PRO A 215 -33.53 17.75 10.97
CA PRO A 215 -32.62 18.89 10.85
C PRO A 215 -32.46 19.38 9.40
N SER A 216 -32.14 20.67 9.22
CA SER A 216 -31.70 21.19 7.91
C SER A 216 -30.28 20.71 7.56
N ILE A 217 -29.84 20.89 6.30
CA ILE A 217 -28.49 20.50 5.88
C ILE A 217 -27.42 21.16 6.74
N ILE A 218 -27.55 22.45 7.04
CA ILE A 218 -26.56 23.15 7.87
C ILE A 218 -26.56 22.65 9.32
N GLU A 219 -27.74 22.37 9.90
CA GLU A 219 -27.85 21.80 11.25
C GLU A 219 -27.18 20.43 11.30
N VAL A 220 -27.31 19.61 10.26
CA VAL A 220 -26.61 18.33 10.15
C VAL A 220 -25.09 18.52 10.09
N LEU A 221 -24.61 19.44 9.24
CA LEU A 221 -23.18 19.73 9.09
C LEU A 221 -22.55 20.29 10.37
N ASP A 222 -23.28 21.14 11.10
CA ASP A 222 -22.83 21.73 12.37
C ASP A 222 -22.79 20.70 13.51
N THR A 223 -23.62 19.65 13.46
CA THR A 223 -23.77 18.68 14.57
C THR A 223 -23.09 17.33 14.32
N ILE A 224 -22.70 17.02 13.09
CA ILE A 224 -22.09 15.72 12.79
C ILE A 224 -20.71 15.59 13.44
N ASP A 225 -20.49 14.52 14.21
CA ASP A 225 -19.20 14.29 14.84
C ASP A 225 -18.33 13.41 13.93
N VAL A 226 -17.35 14.03 13.27
CA VAL A 226 -16.36 13.34 12.44
C VAL A 226 -15.08 13.02 13.22
N SER A 227 -14.97 13.46 14.48
CA SER A 227 -13.77 13.28 15.30
C SER A 227 -13.64 11.82 15.78
N HIS A 228 -14.76 11.16 16.09
CA HIS A 228 -14.81 9.72 16.40
C HIS A 228 -14.51 8.82 15.20
N ASP A 229 -14.62 9.39 14.01
CA ASP A 229 -14.35 8.74 12.74
C ASP A 229 -12.83 8.63 12.44
N GLN A 230 -12.04 9.06 13.40
CA GLN A 230 -10.61 8.90 13.45
C GLN A 230 -10.32 8.16 14.74
N GLN A 231 -10.45 6.83 14.72
CA GLN A 231 -10.00 5.94 15.81
C GLN A 231 -8.45 5.91 15.84
N LEU A 232 -7.85 7.09 15.83
CA LEU A 232 -6.43 7.37 15.79
C LEU A 232 -5.89 7.32 17.23
N ALA A 233 -6.18 6.24 17.98
CA ALA A 233 -5.53 6.06 19.28
C ALA A 233 -4.05 5.73 19.10
N ASP A 234 -3.74 5.00 18.03
CA ASP A 234 -2.40 4.50 17.78
C ASP A 234 -1.56 5.56 17.06
N LEU A 235 -0.42 5.92 17.66
CA LEU A 235 0.52 6.87 17.09
C LEU A 235 0.98 6.46 15.69
N ARG A 236 0.82 7.36 14.73
CA ARG A 236 1.45 7.34 13.40
C ARG A 236 2.07 8.69 13.14
N LEU A 237 3.40 8.76 13.20
CA LEU A 237 4.17 9.94 12.82
C LEU A 237 5.07 9.61 11.63
N PRO A 238 4.61 9.86 10.39
CA PRO A 238 5.43 9.74 9.19
C PRO A 238 6.54 10.78 9.19
N VAL A 239 7.79 10.33 9.06
CA VAL A 239 8.95 11.22 9.00
C VAL A 239 9.04 11.83 7.60
N GLN A 240 8.83 13.14 7.53
CA GLN A 240 8.92 13.93 6.30
C GLN A 240 10.34 14.42 6.04
N TYR A 241 11.06 14.75 7.12
CA TYR A 241 12.39 15.35 7.04
C TYR A 241 13.22 15.02 8.27
N VAL A 242 14.53 14.84 8.08
CA VAL A 242 15.49 14.67 9.17
C VAL A 242 16.28 15.96 9.32
N SER A 243 16.02 16.69 10.41
CA SER A 243 16.64 17.97 10.73
C SER A 243 17.94 17.76 11.49
N ARG A 244 19.03 18.32 10.95
CA ARG A 244 20.37 18.35 11.56
C ARG A 244 21.03 19.71 11.32
N PRO A 245 20.69 20.74 12.11
CA PRO A 245 21.31 22.06 11.99
C PRO A 245 22.78 22.03 12.45
N ASP A 246 23.13 21.14 13.39
CA ASP A 246 24.47 20.95 13.92
C ASP A 246 24.69 19.49 14.35
N ALA A 247 25.89 19.17 14.87
CA ALA A 247 26.26 17.82 15.29
C ALA A 247 25.56 17.33 16.57
N SER A 248 24.96 18.24 17.35
CA SER A 248 24.30 17.94 18.63
C SER A 248 22.79 17.76 18.51
N PHE A 249 22.19 18.22 17.41
CA PHE A 249 20.75 18.13 17.18
C PHE A 249 20.41 17.19 16.02
N ARG A 250 19.62 16.16 16.32
CA ARG A 250 18.96 15.30 15.32
C ARG A 250 17.47 15.21 15.63
N GLY A 251 16.67 15.91 14.83
CA GLY A 251 15.21 15.90 14.93
C GLY A 251 14.56 15.22 13.74
N PHE A 252 13.45 14.54 13.97
CA PHE A 252 12.62 13.91 12.95
C PHE A 252 11.33 14.70 12.81
N ALA A 253 11.21 15.44 11.72
CA ALA A 253 10.11 16.33 11.44
C ALA A 253 9.02 15.63 10.62
N GLY A 254 7.76 15.86 11.01
CA GLY A 254 6.58 15.32 10.34
C GLY A 254 5.30 15.87 10.93
N THR A 255 4.18 15.57 10.27
CA THR A 255 2.83 15.83 10.81
C THR A 255 2.32 14.56 11.46
N VAL A 256 1.84 14.65 12.71
CA VAL A 256 1.20 13.51 13.38
C VAL A 256 -0.04 13.11 12.57
N ALA A 257 -0.01 11.93 11.96
CA ALA A 257 -1.10 11.43 11.13
C ALA A 257 -2.19 10.74 11.95
N ALA A 258 -1.80 10.18 13.10
CA ALA A 258 -2.69 9.50 14.04
C ALA A 258 -2.09 9.51 15.44
N GLY A 259 -2.93 9.43 16.48
CA GLY A 259 -2.49 9.30 17.86
C GLY A 259 -2.03 10.61 18.47
N GLU A 260 -1.52 10.44 19.69
CA GLU A 260 -0.78 11.46 20.40
C GLU A 260 0.63 10.93 20.71
N ILE A 261 1.56 11.86 20.90
CA ILE A 261 2.92 11.57 21.31
C ILE A 261 3.30 12.55 22.42
N ALA A 262 3.84 12.04 23.52
CA ALA A 262 4.33 12.83 24.64
C ALA A 262 5.83 12.62 24.87
N VAL A 263 6.46 13.57 25.55
CA VAL A 263 7.84 13.44 25.99
C VAL A 263 7.95 12.27 26.98
N GLY A 264 8.93 11.38 26.74
CA GLY A 264 9.16 10.15 27.50
C GLY A 264 8.49 8.89 26.93
N ASP A 265 7.58 9.04 25.95
CA ASP A 265 6.88 7.91 25.37
C ASP A 265 7.84 6.97 24.64
N PRO A 266 7.65 5.63 24.75
CA PRO A 266 8.38 4.68 23.95
C PRO A 266 7.93 4.76 22.50
N VAL A 267 8.89 4.75 21.58
CA VAL A 267 8.63 4.79 20.14
C VAL A 267 9.39 3.70 19.41
N LEU A 268 8.78 3.19 18.35
CA LEU A 268 9.35 2.24 17.42
C LEU A 268 9.46 2.91 16.05
N ALA A 269 10.66 2.95 15.48
CA ALA A 269 10.85 3.33 14.10
C ALA A 269 10.56 2.14 13.18
N VAL A 270 9.71 2.29 12.17
CA VAL A 270 9.43 1.25 11.16
C VAL A 270 9.79 1.79 9.77
N PRO A 271 10.39 0.95 8.88
CA PRO A 271 10.44 -0.52 8.94
C PRO A 271 11.63 -1.11 9.71
N SER A 272 12.60 -0.31 10.18
CA SER A 272 13.82 -0.80 10.85
C SER A 272 13.58 -1.49 12.20
N ARG A 273 12.42 -1.21 12.82
CA ARG A 273 11.95 -1.73 14.12
C ARG A 273 12.91 -1.47 15.27
N ARG A 274 13.60 -0.33 15.23
CA ARG A 274 14.45 0.13 16.33
C ARG A 274 13.59 0.85 17.37
N LEU A 275 13.75 0.47 18.62
CA LEU A 275 13.10 1.09 19.76
C LEU A 275 13.91 2.30 20.23
N SER A 276 13.22 3.32 20.71
CA SER A 276 13.78 4.43 21.46
C SER A 276 12.70 5.09 22.32
N ARG A 277 12.97 6.28 22.86
CA ARG A 277 12.03 7.12 23.59
C ARG A 277 12.09 8.56 23.11
N VAL A 278 10.96 9.25 23.22
CA VAL A 278 10.86 10.67 22.89
C VAL A 278 11.60 11.50 23.93
N ARG A 279 12.64 12.21 23.51
CA ARG A 279 13.39 13.13 24.37
C ARG A 279 12.76 14.51 24.42
N GLU A 280 12.37 15.04 23.27
CA GLU A 280 11.78 16.38 23.17
C GLU A 280 10.90 16.48 21.92
N ILE A 281 9.83 17.27 22.02
CA ILE A 281 8.97 17.65 20.90
C ILE A 281 9.14 19.16 20.68
N VAL A 282 9.59 19.56 19.50
CA VAL A 282 9.92 20.94 19.13
C VAL A 282 9.00 21.41 18.02
N THR A 283 8.42 22.60 18.18
CA THR A 283 7.66 23.32 17.15
C THR A 283 8.27 24.71 16.90
N PHE A 284 7.68 25.47 15.97
CA PHE A 284 8.12 26.84 15.70
C PHE A 284 8.01 27.75 16.94
N ASP A 285 6.97 27.56 17.75
CA ASP A 285 6.68 28.38 18.94
C ASP A 285 7.39 27.87 20.21
N GLY A 286 8.23 26.84 20.09
CA GLY A 286 9.00 26.25 21.19
C GLY A 286 8.68 24.78 21.43
N SER A 287 9.11 24.25 22.57
CA SER A 287 8.95 22.84 22.90
C SER A 287 7.59 22.55 23.53
N LEU A 288 7.00 21.41 23.18
CA LEU A 288 5.71 20.95 23.67
C LEU A 288 5.85 19.69 24.54
N PRO A 289 5.04 19.53 25.60
CA PRO A 289 5.03 18.30 26.39
C PRO A 289 4.33 17.13 25.67
N ARG A 290 3.39 17.45 24.77
CA ARG A 290 2.60 16.51 23.99
C ARG A 290 2.21 17.11 22.65
N ALA A 291 1.95 16.26 21.66
CA ALA A 291 1.38 16.64 20.37
C ALA A 291 0.39 15.59 19.89
N GLY A 292 -0.68 16.04 19.23
CA GLY A 292 -1.74 15.20 18.67
C GLY A 292 -1.85 15.28 17.16
N SER A 293 -2.82 14.57 16.60
CA SER A 293 -3.11 14.51 15.16
C SER A 293 -3.16 15.90 14.50
N ALA A 294 -2.71 15.96 13.24
CA ALA A 294 -2.59 17.15 12.40
C ALA A 294 -1.55 18.21 12.85
N GLN A 295 -0.91 18.07 14.01
CA GLN A 295 0.17 18.97 14.42
C GLN A 295 1.48 18.63 13.70
N ALA A 296 2.13 19.66 13.13
CA ALA A 296 3.47 19.56 12.57
C ALA A 296 4.51 19.74 13.68
N ILE A 297 5.34 18.72 13.88
CA ILE A 297 6.29 18.67 14.99
C ILE A 297 7.66 18.16 14.53
N THR A 298 8.69 18.45 15.30
CA THR A 298 10.00 17.81 15.21
C THR A 298 10.27 17.06 16.50
N VAL A 299 10.50 15.75 16.41
CA VAL A 299 10.76 14.90 17.58
C VAL A 299 12.23 14.55 17.66
N THR A 300 12.84 14.70 18.83
CA THR A 300 14.18 14.16 19.12
C THR A 300 14.05 12.90 19.97
N LEU A 301 15.00 11.98 19.82
CA LEU A 301 14.99 10.68 20.50
C LEU A 301 16.16 10.58 21.48
N GLU A 302 16.03 9.70 22.47
CA GLU A 302 17.10 9.40 23.43
C GLU A 302 18.27 8.64 22.79
N ASP A 303 17.97 7.73 21.85
CA ASP A 303 18.96 6.89 21.20
C ASP A 303 19.26 7.35 19.76
N GLU A 304 20.50 7.16 19.33
CA GLU A 304 20.89 7.38 17.93
C GLU A 304 20.47 6.20 17.03
N ILE A 305 19.18 6.12 16.73
CA ILE A 305 18.65 5.14 15.78
C ILE A 305 18.62 5.69 14.36
N ASP A 306 18.74 4.80 13.38
CA ASP A 306 18.71 5.20 11.97
C ASP A 306 17.26 5.26 11.48
N ILE A 307 16.85 6.45 11.06
CA ILE A 307 15.51 6.79 10.60
C ILE A 307 15.67 7.74 9.42
N SER A 308 14.98 7.42 8.34
CA SER A 308 15.00 8.15 7.08
C SER A 308 13.62 8.73 6.74
N ARG A 309 13.59 9.62 5.74
CA ARG A 309 12.33 10.12 5.17
C ARG A 309 11.47 8.96 4.67
N GLY A 310 10.21 8.97 5.05
CA GLY A 310 9.24 7.93 4.69
C GLY A 310 9.13 6.79 5.69
N ASP A 311 10.02 6.72 6.69
CA ASP A 311 9.84 5.85 7.85
C ASP A 311 8.72 6.41 8.74
N LEU A 312 8.15 5.54 9.58
CA LEU A 312 7.14 5.93 10.56
C LEU A 312 7.67 5.74 11.98
N LEU A 313 7.37 6.69 12.85
CA LEU A 313 7.44 6.53 14.30
C LEU A 313 6.06 6.13 14.83
N VAL A 314 6.01 5.04 15.58
CA VAL A 314 4.77 4.45 16.11
C VAL A 314 4.95 3.99 17.55
N HIS A 315 3.85 3.72 18.25
CA HIS A 315 3.92 3.06 19.55
C HIS A 315 4.32 1.57 19.39
N PRO A 316 5.25 1.02 20.20
CA PRO A 316 5.75 -0.35 20.04
C PRO A 316 4.68 -1.45 20.04
N ASP A 317 3.67 -1.31 20.89
CA ASP A 317 2.60 -2.31 21.05
C ASP A 317 1.51 -2.25 19.96
N ARG A 318 1.59 -1.25 19.08
CA ARG A 318 0.55 -0.91 18.10
C ARG A 318 1.16 -0.65 16.72
N ALA A 319 2.22 -1.39 16.39
CA ALA A 319 2.94 -1.25 15.14
C ALA A 319 2.07 -1.64 13.93
N PRO A 320 2.17 -0.92 12.80
CA PRO A 320 1.48 -1.25 11.57
C PRO A 320 2.07 -2.51 10.93
N THR A 321 1.40 -3.00 9.90
CA THR A 321 1.94 -4.12 9.11
C THR A 321 3.19 -3.65 8.37
N VAL A 322 4.24 -4.48 8.37
CA VAL A 322 5.44 -4.25 7.56
C VAL A 322 5.57 -5.38 6.56
N GLY A 323 5.56 -5.06 5.27
CA GLY A 323 5.56 -6.08 4.23
C GLY A 323 5.83 -5.52 2.85
N ARG A 324 5.90 -6.44 1.87
CA ARG A 324 6.11 -6.13 0.45
C ARG A 324 4.89 -6.41 -0.40
N ILE A 325 3.93 -7.18 0.11
CA ILE A 325 2.76 -7.63 -0.63
C ILE A 325 1.52 -7.11 0.07
N LEU A 326 0.71 -6.37 -0.68
CA LEU A 326 -0.53 -5.78 -0.21
C LEU A 326 -1.64 -6.02 -1.23
N ASP A 327 -2.85 -6.30 -0.72
CA ASP A 327 -4.06 -6.32 -1.52
C ASP A 327 -4.77 -4.96 -1.30
N ALA A 328 -5.13 -4.27 -2.38
CA ALA A 328 -5.69 -2.93 -2.33
C ALA A 328 -6.76 -2.72 -3.41
N HIS A 329 -7.78 -1.93 -3.10
CA HIS A 329 -8.64 -1.36 -4.13
C HIS A 329 -7.85 -0.29 -4.88
N LEU A 330 -7.81 -0.38 -6.21
CA LEU A 330 -7.09 0.54 -7.07
C LEU A 330 -8.09 1.23 -8.01
N ILE A 331 -8.09 2.55 -8.00
CA ILE A 331 -8.82 3.39 -8.96
C ILE A 331 -7.82 3.77 -10.05
N TRP A 332 -8.09 3.33 -11.28
CA TRP A 332 -7.20 3.61 -12.41
C TRP A 332 -7.54 4.94 -13.07
N MET A 333 -6.53 5.78 -13.28
CA MET A 333 -6.68 7.19 -13.72
C MET A 333 -5.96 7.50 -15.03
N SER A 334 -5.24 6.53 -15.61
CA SER A 334 -4.52 6.69 -16.87
C SER A 334 -5.35 6.20 -18.06
N ASP A 335 -5.20 6.88 -19.21
CA ASP A 335 -5.76 6.42 -20.49
C ASP A 335 -5.11 5.10 -20.96
N SER A 336 -3.85 4.88 -20.61
CA SER A 336 -3.17 3.61 -20.87
C SER A 336 -3.66 2.57 -19.86
N PRO A 337 -4.15 1.39 -20.29
CA PRO A 337 -4.67 0.40 -19.37
C PRO A 337 -3.58 -0.13 -18.43
N LEU A 338 -3.97 -0.44 -17.20
CA LEU A 338 -3.15 -1.18 -16.27
C LEU A 338 -3.09 -2.64 -16.72
N LEU A 339 -1.87 -3.13 -16.95
CA LEU A 339 -1.59 -4.53 -17.21
C LEU A 339 -0.74 -5.11 -16.06
N PRO A 340 -1.10 -6.30 -15.52
CA PRO A 340 -0.27 -6.97 -14.53
C PRO A 340 1.18 -7.17 -15.01
N GLY A 341 2.13 -7.08 -14.09
CA GLY A 341 3.56 -7.24 -14.34
C GLY A 341 4.30 -5.97 -14.77
N LYS A 342 3.60 -4.89 -15.19
CA LYS A 342 4.25 -3.60 -15.47
C LYS A 342 4.77 -2.96 -14.18
N GLN A 343 5.97 -2.39 -14.24
CA GLN A 343 6.58 -1.68 -13.11
C GLN A 343 6.08 -0.25 -12.98
N TYR A 344 5.74 0.14 -11.75
CA TYR A 344 5.33 1.47 -11.37
C TYR A 344 6.11 1.94 -10.15
N GLU A 345 6.01 3.24 -9.85
CA GLU A 345 6.38 3.79 -8.56
C GLU A 345 5.12 3.98 -7.71
N PHE A 346 5.17 3.50 -6.47
CA PHE A 346 4.12 3.59 -5.49
C PHE A 346 4.54 4.60 -4.43
N LYS A 347 3.80 5.69 -4.31
CA LYS A 347 4.00 6.69 -3.27
C LYS A 347 3.16 6.34 -2.06
N LEU A 348 3.79 5.82 -1.01
CA LEU A 348 3.17 5.57 0.30
C LEU A 348 3.64 6.65 1.27
N SER A 349 2.70 7.40 1.85
CA SER A 349 2.98 8.57 2.70
C SER A 349 4.01 9.53 2.08
N HIS A 350 5.27 9.50 2.51
CA HIS A 350 6.35 10.36 2.01
C HIS A 350 7.47 9.63 1.26
N ARG A 351 7.29 8.33 0.95
CA ARG A 351 8.26 7.47 0.27
C ARG A 351 7.74 7.03 -1.09
N TYR A 352 8.63 6.98 -2.08
CA TYR A 352 8.40 6.32 -3.35
C TYR A 352 9.08 4.95 -3.31
N VAL A 353 8.33 3.90 -3.62
CA VAL A 353 8.83 2.53 -3.66
C VAL A 353 8.45 1.90 -5.00
N ARG A 354 9.37 1.19 -5.62
CA ARG A 354 9.09 0.51 -6.89
C ARG A 354 8.29 -0.75 -6.62
N GLY A 355 7.48 -1.13 -7.60
CA GLY A 355 6.73 -2.38 -7.52
C GLY A 355 6.01 -2.71 -8.81
N THR A 356 5.22 -3.75 -8.76
CA THR A 356 4.34 -4.18 -9.84
C THR A 356 2.96 -4.45 -9.27
N VAL A 357 1.93 -4.28 -10.10
CA VAL A 357 0.65 -4.95 -9.87
C VAL A 357 0.83 -6.38 -10.35
N GLU A 358 0.87 -7.34 -9.44
CA GLU A 358 1.09 -8.76 -9.76
C GLU A 358 -0.15 -9.38 -10.40
N SER A 359 -1.33 -9.08 -9.86
CA SER A 359 -2.60 -9.59 -10.36
C SER A 359 -3.75 -8.64 -10.06
N ILE A 360 -4.79 -8.74 -10.88
CA ILE A 360 -6.09 -8.15 -10.62
C ILE A 360 -6.99 -9.31 -10.17
N HIS A 361 -7.44 -9.29 -8.92
CA HIS A 361 -8.34 -10.32 -8.39
C HIS A 361 -9.70 -10.23 -9.07
N HIS A 362 -10.26 -9.02 -9.13
CA HIS A 362 -11.48 -8.70 -9.87
C HIS A 362 -11.61 -7.18 -10.07
N ARG A 363 -12.35 -6.78 -11.10
CA ARG A 363 -12.87 -5.42 -11.29
C ARG A 363 -14.20 -5.29 -10.55
N ILE A 364 -14.45 -4.13 -9.97
CA ILE A 364 -15.71 -3.77 -9.30
C ILE A 364 -16.47 -2.85 -10.25
N ASP A 365 -17.70 -3.22 -10.61
CA ASP A 365 -18.59 -2.30 -11.30
C ASP A 365 -19.09 -1.25 -10.30
N VAL A 366 -18.80 0.03 -10.58
CA VAL A 366 -19.16 1.12 -9.67
C VAL A 366 -20.66 1.35 -9.58
N ASN A 367 -21.46 0.87 -10.54
CA ASN A 367 -22.90 1.11 -10.60
C ASN A 367 -23.69 0.17 -9.66
N ASP A 368 -23.22 -1.06 -9.48
CA ASP A 368 -23.91 -2.08 -8.69
C ASP A 368 -23.02 -2.87 -7.71
N GLN A 369 -21.72 -2.57 -7.64
CA GLN A 369 -20.70 -3.25 -6.82
C GLN A 369 -20.46 -4.72 -7.18
N SER A 370 -20.96 -5.18 -8.33
CA SER A 370 -20.71 -6.54 -8.78
C SER A 370 -19.24 -6.74 -9.15
N GLN A 371 -18.74 -7.94 -8.89
CA GLN A 371 -17.35 -8.31 -9.13
C GLN A 371 -17.23 -9.08 -10.44
N HIS A 372 -16.30 -8.67 -11.28
CA HIS A 372 -16.04 -9.29 -12.57
C HIS A 372 -14.57 -9.67 -12.69
N ALA A 373 -14.29 -10.85 -13.27
CA ALA A 373 -12.93 -11.20 -13.64
C ALA A 373 -12.40 -10.17 -14.66
N ALA A 374 -11.15 -9.72 -14.46
CA ALA A 374 -10.52 -8.73 -15.31
C ALA A 374 -9.03 -9.02 -15.46
N THR A 375 -8.51 -8.85 -16.68
CA THR A 375 -7.08 -8.97 -17.01
C THR A 375 -6.38 -7.62 -17.12
N GLU A 376 -7.15 -6.53 -17.15
CA GLU A 376 -6.68 -5.15 -17.21
C GLU A 376 -7.64 -4.22 -16.45
N LEU A 377 -7.17 -3.03 -16.06
CA LEU A 377 -8.05 -1.93 -15.65
C LEU A 377 -7.89 -0.74 -16.60
N ARG A 378 -9.01 -0.22 -17.09
CA ARG A 378 -9.09 0.96 -17.96
C ARG A 378 -9.37 2.22 -17.16
N LEU A 379 -9.28 3.38 -17.82
CA LEU A 379 -9.57 4.68 -17.21
C LEU A 379 -10.90 4.65 -16.43
N ASN A 380 -10.88 5.14 -15.19
CA ASN A 380 -12.00 5.20 -14.25
C ASN A 380 -12.52 3.84 -13.74
N GLU A 381 -11.90 2.72 -14.10
CA GLU A 381 -12.24 1.43 -13.51
C GLU A 381 -11.60 1.26 -12.13
N VAL A 382 -12.30 0.49 -11.29
CA VAL A 382 -11.84 0.12 -9.95
C VAL A 382 -11.65 -1.38 -9.88
N GLY A 383 -10.55 -1.84 -9.28
CA GLY A 383 -10.33 -3.27 -9.07
C GLY A 383 -9.62 -3.57 -7.78
N LEU A 384 -9.84 -4.78 -7.25
CA LEU A 384 -9.03 -5.32 -6.17
C LEU A 384 -7.75 -5.91 -6.78
N CYS A 385 -6.61 -5.33 -6.46
CA CYS A 385 -5.32 -5.69 -7.03
C CYS A 385 -4.35 -6.18 -5.96
N ARG A 386 -3.50 -7.14 -6.33
CA ARG A 386 -2.32 -7.50 -5.55
C ARG A 386 -1.11 -6.69 -6.04
N ILE A 387 -0.46 -6.02 -5.12
CA ILE A 387 0.72 -5.21 -5.40
C ILE A 387 1.92 -5.82 -4.69
N VAL A 388 3.02 -5.94 -5.42
CA VAL A 388 4.30 -6.45 -4.93
C VAL A 388 5.35 -5.36 -5.06
N LEU A 389 5.88 -4.93 -3.93
CA LEU A 389 6.88 -3.88 -3.81
C LEU A 389 8.29 -4.47 -3.75
N THR A 390 9.28 -3.70 -4.21
CA THR A 390 10.70 -4.07 -4.20
C THR A 390 11.31 -4.03 -2.80
N GLU A 391 10.72 -3.24 -1.90
CA GLU A 391 11.22 -2.99 -0.54
C GLU A 391 10.09 -3.14 0.48
N GLN A 392 10.44 -3.44 1.73
CA GLN A 392 9.47 -3.49 2.81
C GLN A 392 8.96 -2.09 3.14
N VAL A 393 7.64 -1.96 3.25
CA VAL A 393 6.97 -0.72 3.66
C VAL A 393 6.09 -0.98 4.86
N ALA A 394 6.00 0.02 5.74
CA ALA A 394 5.04 0.04 6.82
C ALA A 394 3.72 0.62 6.31
N PHE A 395 2.62 -0.07 6.54
CA PHE A 395 1.30 0.37 6.11
C PHE A 395 0.20 -0.14 7.05
N ASP A 396 -0.87 0.62 7.14
CA ASP A 396 -2.11 0.23 7.78
C ASP A 396 -3.14 -0.16 6.72
N THR A 397 -4.28 -0.70 7.16
CA THR A 397 -5.44 -0.77 6.27
C THR A 397 -6.03 0.63 6.13
N TYR A 398 -6.59 0.96 4.97
CA TYR A 398 -7.20 2.27 4.73
C TYR A 398 -8.33 2.57 5.74
N ALA A 399 -9.05 1.54 6.19
CA ALA A 399 -10.09 1.64 7.20
C ALA A 399 -9.56 1.94 8.62
N SER A 400 -8.32 1.56 8.94
CA SER A 400 -7.72 1.83 10.26
C SER A 400 -6.97 3.16 10.29
N CYS A 401 -6.20 3.49 9.24
CA CYS A 401 -5.56 4.79 9.11
C CYS A 401 -5.44 5.18 7.63
N ARG A 402 -6.21 6.19 7.20
CA ARG A 402 -6.20 6.66 5.80
C ARG A 402 -4.82 7.18 5.36
N ALA A 403 -4.08 7.85 6.25
CA ALA A 403 -2.80 8.48 5.91
C ALA A 403 -1.67 7.48 5.57
N THR A 404 -1.75 6.27 6.10
CA THR A 404 -0.74 5.19 5.96
C THR A 404 -1.30 3.97 5.25
N GLY A 405 -2.62 3.92 5.04
CA GLY A 405 -3.33 2.92 4.25
C GLY A 405 -3.66 3.35 2.82
N ALA A 406 -3.20 4.54 2.38
CA ALA A 406 -3.39 5.05 1.03
C ALA A 406 -2.07 5.15 0.27
N PHE A 407 -2.13 5.02 -1.06
CA PHE A 407 -0.98 5.25 -1.93
C PHE A 407 -1.37 5.79 -3.30
N ILE A 408 -0.39 6.38 -3.99
CA ILE A 408 -0.53 6.84 -5.37
C ILE A 408 0.35 5.97 -6.26
N VAL A 409 -0.15 5.58 -7.42
CA VAL A 409 0.61 4.89 -8.47
C VAL A 409 1.07 5.94 -9.48
N VAL A 410 2.37 5.96 -9.76
CA VAL A 410 3.02 6.90 -10.67
C VAL A 410 3.71 6.11 -11.77
N ASP A 411 3.47 6.51 -13.02
CA ASP A 411 4.17 5.92 -14.17
C ASP A 411 5.61 6.43 -14.21
N ARG A 412 6.54 5.50 -14.40
CA ARG A 412 7.98 5.77 -14.30
C ARG A 412 8.55 6.55 -15.48
N LEU A 413 7.88 6.54 -16.62
CA LEU A 413 8.40 7.15 -17.85
C LEU A 413 7.99 8.60 -17.98
N ASN A 414 6.74 8.92 -17.64
CA ASN A 414 6.19 10.27 -17.78
C ASN A 414 5.92 10.97 -16.43
N HIS A 415 6.13 10.28 -15.31
CA HIS A 415 5.88 10.77 -13.95
C HIS A 415 4.41 11.20 -13.70
N ALA A 416 3.48 10.76 -14.55
CA ALA A 416 2.07 11.02 -14.37
C ALA A 416 1.47 10.09 -13.31
N THR A 417 0.50 10.60 -12.55
CA THR A 417 -0.34 9.78 -11.67
C THR A 417 -1.14 8.82 -12.53
N ALA A 418 -0.87 7.52 -12.40
CA ALA A 418 -1.53 6.46 -13.14
C ALA A 418 -2.77 5.91 -12.40
N GLY A 419 -2.79 6.02 -11.07
CA GLY A 419 -3.92 5.60 -10.24
C GLY A 419 -3.72 5.92 -8.75
N ALA A 420 -4.73 5.60 -7.95
CA ALA A 420 -4.69 5.74 -6.49
C ALA A 420 -5.23 4.47 -5.84
N GLY A 421 -4.69 4.08 -4.69
CA GLY A 421 -5.05 2.84 -4.03
C GLY A 421 -5.31 2.95 -2.53
N MET A 422 -6.23 2.11 -2.06
CA MET A 422 -6.66 1.96 -0.68
C MET A 422 -6.35 0.55 -0.22
N ILE A 423 -5.44 0.42 0.74
CA ILE A 423 -4.94 -0.87 1.22
C ILE A 423 -6.03 -1.56 2.01
N LEU A 424 -6.40 -2.77 1.59
CA LEU A 424 -7.39 -3.59 2.28
C LEU A 424 -6.73 -4.43 3.37
N ARG A 425 -5.61 -5.07 3.03
CA ARG A 425 -4.87 -6.00 3.91
C ARG A 425 -3.46 -6.28 3.36
N SER A 426 -2.65 -6.99 4.15
CA SER A 426 -1.47 -7.65 3.58
C SER A 426 -1.91 -8.78 2.65
N GLY A 427 -1.27 -8.87 1.49
CA GLY A 427 -1.50 -9.94 0.52
C GLY A 427 -0.58 -11.15 0.72
N ALA A 428 0.16 -11.20 1.84
CA ALA A 428 0.90 -12.41 2.22
C ALA A 428 -0.09 -13.56 2.49
N PRO A 429 0.22 -14.80 2.10
CA PRO A 429 -0.72 -15.93 2.23
C PRO A 429 -1.22 -16.11 3.67
N GLU A 430 -2.53 -16.32 3.82
CA GLU A 430 -3.18 -16.61 5.11
C GLU A 430 -2.58 -17.90 5.69
N GLY A 431 -1.96 -17.76 6.87
CA GLY A 431 -0.97 -18.70 7.41
C GLY A 431 0.33 -18.00 7.82
N ALA A 432 0.69 -16.90 7.16
CA ALA A 432 1.70 -15.93 7.63
C ALA A 432 1.14 -14.96 8.71
N HIS A 433 -0.19 -14.98 8.93
CA HIS A 433 -0.92 -14.05 9.79
C HIS A 433 -1.32 -14.62 11.17
N HIS A 434 -0.88 -15.83 11.51
CA HIS A 434 -1.09 -16.43 12.85
C HIS A 434 0.16 -16.95 13.53
N ASP A 435 1.33 -16.60 13.05
CA ASP A 435 2.47 -16.63 13.94
C ASP A 435 2.41 -15.37 14.81
N VAL A 436 2.62 -15.55 16.12
CA VAL A 436 3.50 -14.65 16.86
C VAL A 436 4.72 -14.51 15.97
N SER A 437 4.64 -13.51 15.11
CA SER A 437 5.49 -13.20 14.00
C SER A 437 6.89 -13.70 14.27
N VAL A 438 7.23 -14.82 13.62
CA VAL A 438 8.55 -15.43 13.74
C VAL A 438 9.51 -14.47 13.03
N PHE A 439 9.92 -13.45 13.76
CA PHE A 439 10.98 -12.56 13.35
C PHE A 439 12.29 -13.31 13.53
N TRP A 440 13.25 -13.02 12.65
CA TRP A 440 14.62 -13.37 12.95
C TRP A 440 15.00 -12.64 14.23
N GLN A 441 15.01 -13.37 15.35
CA GLN A 441 15.36 -12.80 16.64
C GLN A 441 16.81 -12.34 16.53
N PRO A 442 17.11 -11.03 16.64
CA PRO A 442 18.48 -10.56 16.58
C PRO A 442 19.24 -11.23 17.73
N THR A 443 20.12 -12.16 17.36
CA THR A 443 20.94 -12.88 18.34
C THR A 443 22.09 -11.98 18.72
N ARG A 444 22.48 -11.99 20.01
CA ARG A 444 23.63 -11.23 20.50
C ARG A 444 24.96 -11.68 19.88
N VAL A 445 24.97 -12.86 19.26
CA VAL A 445 26.12 -13.46 18.61
C VAL A 445 25.95 -13.31 17.10
N THR A 446 26.80 -12.50 16.47
CA THR A 446 26.73 -12.23 15.04
C THR A 446 27.41 -13.32 14.21
N HIS A 447 27.06 -13.40 12.92
CA HIS A 447 27.76 -14.19 11.91
C HIS A 447 29.29 -13.99 11.99
N GLU A 448 29.74 -12.74 12.05
CA GLU A 448 31.16 -12.38 12.13
C GLU A 448 31.83 -12.89 13.41
N GLN A 449 31.15 -12.83 14.55
CA GLN A 449 31.66 -13.39 15.81
C GLN A 449 31.81 -14.91 15.75
N ARG A 450 30.86 -15.62 15.11
CA ARG A 450 30.97 -17.09 14.92
C ARG A 450 32.08 -17.46 13.95
N ALA A 451 32.23 -16.72 12.86
CA ALA A 451 33.32 -16.89 11.89
C ALA A 451 34.69 -16.68 12.57
N ASN A 452 34.85 -15.59 13.32
CA ASN A 452 36.08 -15.29 14.06
C ASN A 452 36.39 -16.34 15.13
N GLN A 453 35.38 -16.83 15.86
CA GLN A 453 35.57 -17.90 16.85
C GLN A 453 36.13 -19.19 16.23
N LYS A 454 35.76 -19.48 14.98
CA LYS A 454 36.20 -20.67 14.25
C LYS A 454 37.46 -20.44 13.43
N ALA A 455 38.03 -19.24 13.46
CA ALA A 455 39.18 -18.84 12.66
C ALA A 455 39.04 -19.21 11.17
N GLN A 456 37.85 -19.09 10.60
CA GLN A 456 37.58 -19.42 9.20
C GLN A 456 36.58 -18.44 8.60
N HIS A 457 36.59 -18.29 7.28
CA HIS A 457 35.55 -17.54 6.58
C HIS A 457 34.50 -18.53 6.06
N PRO A 458 33.28 -18.50 6.60
CA PRO A 458 32.23 -19.40 6.16
C PRO A 458 31.88 -19.15 4.69
N CYS A 459 31.55 -20.22 3.98
CA CYS A 459 31.10 -20.19 2.60
C CYS A 459 30.31 -21.46 2.27
N ILE A 460 29.51 -21.39 1.23
CA ILE A 460 28.78 -22.51 0.65
C ILE A 460 29.52 -22.97 -0.60
N LEU A 461 30.00 -24.20 -0.59
CA LEU A 461 30.53 -24.91 -1.74
C LEU A 461 29.39 -25.67 -2.42
N TRP A 462 28.86 -25.10 -3.49
CA TRP A 462 27.71 -25.63 -4.20
C TRP A 462 28.12 -26.52 -5.38
N PHE A 463 28.18 -27.83 -5.17
CA PHE A 463 28.52 -28.78 -6.23
C PHE A 463 27.30 -29.03 -7.11
N THR A 464 27.41 -28.66 -8.39
CA THR A 464 26.37 -28.82 -9.42
C THR A 464 26.87 -29.64 -10.61
N GLY A 465 25.98 -30.32 -11.32
CA GLY A 465 26.33 -31.23 -12.42
C GLY A 465 25.35 -32.39 -12.58
N LEU A 466 25.48 -33.14 -13.67
CA LEU A 466 24.61 -34.28 -13.99
C LEU A 466 24.65 -35.39 -12.91
N SER A 467 23.60 -36.21 -12.86
CA SER A 467 23.62 -37.44 -12.05
C SER A 467 24.81 -38.31 -12.46
N GLY A 468 25.52 -38.95 -11.53
CA GLY A 468 26.72 -39.74 -11.87
C GLY A 468 27.99 -38.93 -12.20
N ALA A 469 27.93 -37.60 -12.25
CA ALA A 469 29.11 -36.74 -12.49
C ALA A 469 30.16 -36.76 -11.36
N GLY A 470 29.93 -37.45 -10.24
CA GLY A 470 30.90 -37.54 -9.13
C GLY A 470 30.79 -36.45 -8.06
N LYS A 471 29.72 -35.64 -8.05
CA LYS A 471 29.49 -34.56 -7.07
C LYS A 471 29.65 -35.00 -5.62
N SER A 472 28.85 -35.97 -5.16
CA SER A 472 28.90 -36.45 -3.76
C SER A 472 30.26 -37.06 -3.42
N THR A 473 30.92 -37.74 -4.38
CA THR A 473 32.27 -38.29 -4.19
C THR A 473 33.30 -37.19 -3.95
N VAL A 474 33.31 -36.14 -4.78
CA VAL A 474 34.24 -35.02 -4.61
C VAL A 474 33.89 -34.22 -3.35
N ALA A 475 32.62 -33.90 -3.12
CA ALA A 475 32.19 -33.14 -1.95
C ALA A 475 32.55 -33.85 -0.63
N ASN A 476 32.38 -35.17 -0.55
CA ASN A 476 32.76 -35.95 0.63
C ASN A 476 34.29 -35.97 0.84
N ALA A 477 35.07 -36.10 -0.24
CA ALA A 477 36.52 -36.04 -0.16
C ALA A 477 37.03 -34.64 0.25
N VAL A 478 36.38 -33.56 -0.22
CA VAL A 478 36.69 -32.18 0.21
C VAL A 478 36.33 -31.97 1.67
N GLU A 479 35.17 -32.45 2.13
CA GLU A 479 34.77 -32.39 3.54
C GLU A 479 35.82 -33.10 4.43
N GLN A 480 36.24 -34.30 4.05
CA GLN A 480 37.29 -35.03 4.76
C GLN A 480 38.61 -34.22 4.80
N ALA A 481 38.99 -33.61 3.68
CA ALA A 481 40.20 -32.79 3.59
C ALA A 481 40.13 -31.52 4.47
N LEU A 482 38.97 -30.87 4.57
CA LEU A 482 38.73 -29.73 5.45
C LEU A 482 38.76 -30.15 6.92
N PHE A 483 38.11 -31.27 7.26
CA PHE A 483 38.08 -31.83 8.61
C PHE A 483 39.50 -32.17 9.12
N LEU A 484 40.32 -32.82 8.28
CA LEU A 484 41.71 -33.15 8.63
C LEU A 484 42.60 -31.90 8.81
N ARG A 485 42.22 -30.77 8.21
CA ARG A 485 42.89 -29.47 8.38
C ARG A 485 42.34 -28.66 9.57
N GLY A 486 41.40 -29.21 10.33
CA GLY A 486 40.82 -28.57 11.51
C GLY A 486 39.72 -27.54 11.20
N HIS A 487 39.26 -27.44 9.95
CA HIS A 487 38.14 -26.55 9.61
C HIS A 487 36.81 -27.17 10.00
N HIS A 488 35.87 -26.32 10.39
CA HIS A 488 34.52 -26.72 10.69
C HIS A 488 33.67 -26.71 9.42
N SER A 489 33.37 -27.90 8.91
CA SER A 489 32.56 -28.10 7.72
C SER A 489 31.38 -29.04 7.94
N TYR A 490 30.39 -28.99 7.05
CA TYR A 490 29.27 -29.94 7.04
C TYR A 490 28.75 -30.19 5.62
N LEU A 491 28.61 -31.46 5.23
CA LEU A 491 28.05 -31.88 3.94
C LEU A 491 26.54 -32.13 3.99
N LEU A 492 25.81 -31.33 3.21
CA LEU A 492 24.40 -31.51 2.89
C LEU A 492 24.25 -32.35 1.62
N ASP A 493 24.11 -33.67 1.78
CA ASP A 493 23.86 -34.59 0.67
C ASP A 493 22.37 -34.69 0.32
N GLY A 494 22.07 -34.79 -0.97
CA GLY A 494 20.70 -34.77 -1.47
C GLY A 494 19.87 -36.02 -1.25
N ASP A 495 20.49 -37.18 -1.06
CA ASP A 495 19.75 -38.37 -0.64
C ASP A 495 19.41 -38.26 0.86
N ASN A 496 20.38 -37.82 1.69
CA ASN A 496 20.21 -37.67 3.14
C ASN A 496 19.09 -36.69 3.50
N ILE A 497 19.05 -35.53 2.85
CA ILE A 497 18.03 -34.51 3.12
C ILE A 497 16.62 -34.99 2.77
N ARG A 498 16.48 -35.89 1.78
CA ARG A 498 15.19 -36.47 1.37
C ARG A 498 14.65 -37.52 2.35
N HIS A 499 15.44 -38.02 3.29
CA HIS A 499 14.92 -38.85 4.38
C HIS A 499 14.15 -38.03 5.44
N GLY A 500 14.43 -36.73 5.55
CA GLY A 500 13.87 -35.85 6.58
C GLY A 500 13.24 -34.59 5.99
N LEU A 501 14.05 -33.52 5.90
CA LEU A 501 13.62 -32.16 5.54
C LEU A 501 12.82 -32.09 4.22
N ASN A 502 13.17 -32.91 3.23
CA ASN A 502 12.58 -32.90 1.88
C ASN A 502 11.85 -34.20 1.54
N ARG A 503 11.38 -34.96 2.54
CA ARG A 503 10.70 -36.25 2.33
C ARG A 503 9.35 -36.15 1.61
N ASP A 504 8.73 -34.97 1.67
CA ASP A 504 7.44 -34.63 1.07
C ASP A 504 7.56 -34.21 -0.40
N LEU A 505 8.78 -34.01 -0.91
CA LEU A 505 9.00 -33.50 -2.26
C LEU A 505 9.18 -34.64 -3.27
N ASP A 506 8.41 -34.58 -4.36
CA ASP A 506 8.59 -35.45 -5.51
C ASP A 506 9.78 -35.02 -6.39
N PHE A 507 9.94 -35.68 -7.55
CA PHE A 507 10.99 -35.37 -8.53
C PHE A 507 10.47 -34.55 -9.72
N SER A 508 9.30 -33.90 -9.58
CA SER A 508 8.81 -32.94 -10.57
C SER A 508 9.71 -31.70 -10.60
N ASP A 509 9.56 -30.85 -11.62
CA ASP A 509 10.34 -29.61 -11.69
C ASP A 509 9.99 -28.67 -10.53
N ALA A 510 8.72 -28.59 -10.12
CA ALA A 510 8.30 -27.84 -8.93
C ALA A 510 8.91 -28.42 -7.63
N GLY A 511 8.89 -29.75 -7.48
CA GLY A 511 9.51 -30.43 -6.34
C GLY A 511 11.03 -30.24 -6.30
N ARG A 512 11.69 -30.11 -7.46
CA ARG A 512 13.13 -29.80 -7.56
C ARG A 512 13.43 -28.36 -7.17
N VAL A 513 12.65 -27.39 -7.66
CA VAL A 513 12.80 -25.97 -7.29
C VAL A 513 12.67 -25.79 -5.78
N GLU A 514 11.62 -26.37 -5.19
CA GLU A 514 11.41 -26.29 -3.74
C GLU A 514 12.50 -27.01 -2.94
N ASN A 515 13.00 -28.14 -3.46
CA ASN A 515 14.13 -28.84 -2.85
C ASN A 515 15.36 -27.93 -2.78
N ILE A 516 15.74 -27.28 -3.88
CA ILE A 516 16.88 -26.34 -3.91
C ILE A 516 16.66 -25.14 -2.98
N ARG A 517 15.45 -24.57 -2.96
CA ARG A 517 15.10 -23.46 -2.06
C ARG A 517 15.28 -23.84 -0.59
N ARG A 518 14.74 -24.98 -0.14
CA ARG A 518 14.87 -25.45 1.26
C ARG A 518 16.32 -25.69 1.66
N ILE A 519 17.11 -26.28 0.76
CA ILE A 519 18.53 -26.53 0.99
C ILE A 519 19.30 -25.21 1.07
N GLY A 520 18.99 -24.23 0.23
CA GLY A 520 19.58 -22.89 0.28
C GLY A 520 19.37 -22.23 1.64
N GLU A 521 18.16 -22.28 2.18
CA GLU A 521 17.85 -21.74 3.51
C GLU A 521 18.61 -22.47 4.63
N VAL A 522 18.70 -23.80 4.57
CA VAL A 522 19.47 -24.56 5.57
C VAL A 522 20.97 -24.29 5.46
N ALA A 523 21.51 -24.20 4.24
CA ALA A 523 22.91 -23.87 4.01
C ALA A 523 23.24 -22.46 4.55
N LYS A 524 22.33 -21.50 4.38
CA LYS A 524 22.43 -20.16 4.96
C LYS A 524 22.49 -20.19 6.50
N LEU A 525 21.70 -21.04 7.17
CA LEU A 525 21.77 -21.17 8.64
C LEU A 525 23.12 -21.73 9.12
N PHE A 526 23.68 -22.71 8.41
CA PHE A 526 25.01 -23.24 8.73
C PHE A 526 26.13 -22.24 8.41
N LEU A 527 25.97 -21.44 7.36
CA LEU A 527 26.85 -20.33 7.05
C LEU A 527 26.79 -19.25 8.14
N ASP A 528 25.59 -18.88 8.61
CA ASP A 528 25.38 -17.99 9.76
C ASP A 528 26.05 -18.53 11.04
N ALA A 529 26.10 -19.86 11.19
CA ALA A 529 26.81 -20.55 12.28
C ALA A 529 28.35 -20.56 12.13
N GLY A 530 28.89 -19.97 11.07
CA GLY A 530 30.32 -19.86 10.80
C GLY A 530 30.95 -21.10 10.14
N LEU A 531 30.17 -21.98 9.53
CA LEU A 531 30.67 -23.22 8.89
C LEU A 531 31.00 -23.05 7.40
N ILE A 532 31.87 -23.93 6.89
CA ILE A 532 32.02 -24.19 5.46
C ILE A 532 31.01 -25.28 5.08
N VAL A 533 29.99 -24.94 4.32
CA VAL A 533 28.90 -25.83 3.97
C VAL A 533 29.16 -26.43 2.59
N LEU A 534 29.10 -27.75 2.46
CA LEU A 534 29.21 -28.42 1.17
C LEU A 534 27.83 -28.91 0.77
N THR A 535 27.44 -28.73 -0.49
CA THR A 535 26.15 -29.21 -1.00
C THR A 535 26.38 -30.00 -2.29
N ALA A 536 25.75 -31.16 -2.44
CA ALA A 536 25.91 -32.02 -3.62
C ALA A 536 24.56 -32.28 -4.30
N PHE A 537 24.18 -31.38 -5.22
CA PHE A 537 22.84 -31.38 -5.84
C PHE A 537 22.91 -31.29 -7.36
N ILE A 538 21.92 -31.85 -8.06
CA ILE A 538 21.85 -31.74 -9.53
C ILE A 538 21.62 -30.28 -9.94
N SER A 539 20.74 -29.55 -9.25
CA SER A 539 20.49 -28.11 -9.44
C SER A 539 20.37 -27.70 -10.92
N PRO A 540 19.41 -28.26 -11.67
CA PRO A 540 19.42 -28.23 -13.14
C PRO A 540 19.27 -26.82 -13.73
N PHE A 541 18.56 -25.92 -13.07
CA PHE A 541 18.24 -24.59 -13.59
C PHE A 541 19.20 -23.53 -13.03
N ARG A 542 19.66 -22.62 -13.88
CA ARG A 542 20.51 -21.48 -13.46
C ARG A 542 19.77 -20.56 -12.49
N SER A 543 18.46 -20.39 -12.67
CA SER A 543 17.60 -19.57 -11.79
C SER A 543 17.69 -20.01 -10.33
N ASP A 544 17.71 -21.32 -10.08
CA ASP A 544 17.67 -21.88 -8.74
C ASP A 544 19.01 -21.68 -8.03
N ARG A 545 20.11 -21.83 -8.77
CA ARG A 545 21.46 -21.58 -8.24
C ARG A 545 21.68 -20.08 -7.98
N ARG A 546 21.15 -19.21 -8.86
CA ARG A 546 21.14 -17.75 -8.62
C ARG A 546 20.32 -17.40 -7.38
N LEU A 547 19.16 -18.02 -7.18
CA LEU A 547 18.36 -17.83 -5.97
C LEU A 547 19.18 -18.10 -4.71
N VAL A 548 19.89 -19.23 -4.64
CA VAL A 548 20.72 -19.56 -3.45
C VAL A 548 21.90 -18.60 -3.30
N ARG A 549 22.53 -18.19 -4.40
CA ARG A 549 23.60 -17.18 -4.40
C ARG A 549 23.11 -15.85 -3.81
N ASP A 550 21.90 -15.42 -4.16
CA ASP A 550 21.28 -14.17 -3.69
C ASP A 550 20.80 -14.24 -2.22
N LEU A 551 20.80 -15.43 -1.58
CA LEU A 551 20.42 -15.59 -0.16
C LEU A 551 21.53 -15.21 0.83
N VAL A 552 22.79 -15.15 0.36
CA VAL A 552 24.00 -14.96 1.17
C VAL A 552 24.81 -13.77 0.66
N GLY A 553 25.81 -13.33 1.43
CA GLY A 553 26.66 -12.19 1.08
C GLY A 553 27.58 -12.45 -0.11
N ASP A 554 28.12 -11.36 -0.67
CA ASP A 554 29.02 -11.44 -1.83
C ASP A 554 30.24 -12.34 -1.54
N GLY A 555 30.46 -13.32 -2.42
CA GLY A 555 31.54 -14.30 -2.32
C GLY A 555 31.33 -15.41 -1.28
N GLU A 556 30.21 -15.43 -0.56
CA GLU A 556 29.88 -16.51 0.37
C GLU A 556 29.33 -17.76 -0.33
N PHE A 557 28.94 -17.64 -1.60
CA PHE A 557 28.52 -18.75 -2.44
C PHE A 557 29.59 -19.03 -3.51
N VAL A 558 30.08 -20.26 -3.56
CA VAL A 558 31.08 -20.74 -4.51
C VAL A 558 30.47 -21.90 -5.31
N GLU A 559 30.25 -21.67 -6.60
CA GLU A 559 29.69 -22.67 -7.51
C GLU A 559 30.78 -23.59 -8.03
N VAL A 560 30.67 -24.88 -7.70
CA VAL A 560 31.58 -25.93 -8.16
C VAL A 560 30.89 -26.75 -9.23
N PHE A 561 31.16 -26.45 -10.49
CA PHE A 561 30.60 -27.17 -11.62
C PHE A 561 31.39 -28.43 -11.92
N VAL A 562 30.78 -29.59 -11.72
CA VAL A 562 31.36 -30.88 -12.08
C VAL A 562 30.93 -31.23 -13.51
N SER A 563 31.72 -30.80 -14.48
CA SER A 563 31.44 -30.80 -15.93
C SER A 563 31.71 -32.14 -16.63
N THR A 564 31.35 -33.25 -15.97
CA THR A 564 31.56 -34.59 -16.52
C THR A 564 30.61 -34.85 -17.70
N PRO A 565 31.10 -35.34 -18.86
CA PRO A 565 30.26 -35.65 -20.02
C PRO A 565 29.14 -36.64 -19.68
N ILE A 566 27.99 -36.50 -20.36
CA ILE A 566 26.80 -37.33 -20.09
C ILE A 566 27.06 -38.81 -20.38
N GLU A 567 27.87 -39.11 -21.41
CA GLU A 567 28.24 -40.47 -21.80
C GLU A 567 29.01 -41.17 -20.67
N GLU A 568 29.90 -40.43 -20.00
CA GLU A 568 30.65 -40.94 -18.86
C GLU A 568 29.78 -41.06 -17.60
N CYS A 569 28.84 -40.13 -17.40
CA CYS A 569 27.83 -40.24 -16.34
C CYS A 569 26.94 -41.49 -16.51
N GLU A 570 26.51 -41.76 -17.75
CA GLU A 570 25.69 -42.93 -18.13
C GLU A 570 26.51 -44.24 -18.01
N ARG A 571 27.81 -44.22 -18.35
CA ARG A 571 28.70 -45.37 -18.14
C ARG A 571 28.88 -45.72 -16.66
N ARG A 572 28.94 -44.71 -15.78
CA ARG A 572 29.13 -44.90 -14.33
C ARG A 572 27.85 -45.33 -13.61
N ASP A 573 26.68 -44.92 -14.13
CA ASP A 573 25.32 -45.01 -13.58
C ASP A 573 25.12 -46.00 -12.40
N PRO A 574 25.55 -45.63 -11.18
CA PRO A 574 25.63 -46.57 -10.06
C PRO A 574 24.24 -46.99 -9.55
N LYS A 575 23.19 -46.25 -9.93
CA LYS A 575 21.80 -46.46 -9.54
C LYS A 575 20.92 -47.00 -10.67
N GLY A 576 21.48 -47.21 -11.87
CA GLY A 576 20.75 -47.68 -13.05
C GLY A 576 19.65 -46.71 -13.51
N LEU A 577 19.81 -45.40 -13.25
CA LEU A 577 18.79 -44.38 -13.53
C LEU A 577 18.78 -43.94 -15.00
N TYR A 578 19.93 -43.91 -15.67
CA TYR A 578 20.04 -43.51 -17.07
C TYR A 578 19.37 -44.54 -17.98
N ALA A 579 19.62 -45.84 -17.77
CA ALA A 579 18.96 -46.91 -18.51
C ALA A 579 17.42 -46.83 -18.39
N LYS A 580 16.92 -46.69 -17.16
CA LYS A 580 15.47 -46.53 -16.89
C LYS A 580 14.88 -45.24 -17.50
N ALA A 581 15.65 -44.16 -17.56
CA ALA A 581 15.23 -42.92 -18.19
C ALA A 581 15.14 -43.05 -19.72
N ARG A 582 16.12 -43.72 -20.35
CA ARG A 582 16.12 -44.00 -21.81
C ARG A 582 14.97 -44.92 -22.23
N GLU A 583 14.61 -45.87 -21.37
CA GLU A 583 13.46 -46.77 -21.55
C GLU A 583 12.10 -46.09 -21.27
N GLY A 584 12.09 -44.83 -20.83
CA GLY A 584 10.87 -44.07 -20.54
C GLY A 584 10.21 -44.38 -19.20
N ALA A 585 10.82 -45.23 -18.36
CA ALA A 585 10.32 -45.57 -17.03
C ALA A 585 10.48 -44.42 -16.02
N ILE A 586 11.44 -43.51 -16.24
CA ILE A 586 11.62 -42.28 -15.45
C ILE A 586 11.35 -41.07 -16.35
N ARG A 587 10.25 -40.37 -16.08
CA ARG A 587 9.88 -39.13 -16.78
C ARG A 587 10.69 -37.95 -16.23
N ASN A 588 10.96 -36.95 -17.06
CA ASN A 588 11.63 -35.69 -16.71
C ASN A 588 13.02 -35.90 -16.06
N PHE A 589 13.83 -36.84 -16.55
CA PHE A 589 15.17 -37.09 -16.03
C PHE A 589 16.17 -36.07 -16.59
N THR A 590 16.88 -35.36 -15.72
CA THR A 590 17.83 -34.30 -16.08
C THR A 590 18.95 -34.81 -16.97
N GLY A 591 19.18 -34.14 -18.11
CA GLY A 591 20.15 -34.52 -19.13
C GLY A 591 19.61 -35.48 -20.21
N ILE A 592 18.41 -36.05 -20.02
CA ILE A 592 17.77 -36.95 -21.01
C ILE A 592 16.44 -36.36 -21.50
N SER A 593 15.46 -36.24 -20.59
CA SER A 593 14.10 -35.76 -20.89
C SER A 593 13.75 -34.44 -20.21
N SER A 594 14.66 -33.87 -19.42
CA SER A 594 14.62 -32.52 -18.84
C SER A 594 16.00 -31.86 -19.00
N PRO A 595 16.08 -30.54 -19.26
CA PRO A 595 17.36 -29.87 -19.53
C PRO A 595 18.24 -29.75 -18.28
N TYR A 596 19.56 -29.69 -18.49
CA TYR A 596 20.53 -29.22 -17.51
C TYR A 596 21.18 -27.95 -18.05
N GLU A 597 20.99 -26.84 -17.34
CA GLU A 597 21.57 -25.55 -17.69
C GLU A 597 22.92 -25.39 -17.01
N ALA A 598 23.99 -25.63 -17.77
CA ALA A 598 25.35 -25.43 -17.29
C ALA A 598 25.56 -23.98 -16.80
N PRO A 599 26.36 -23.78 -15.73
CA PRO A 599 26.74 -22.44 -15.28
C PRO A 599 27.53 -21.70 -16.37
N GLU A 600 27.29 -20.40 -16.51
CA GLU A 600 28.02 -19.56 -17.47
C GLU A 600 29.39 -19.11 -16.92
N ALA A 601 29.49 -18.96 -15.60
CA ALA A 601 30.68 -18.49 -14.90
C ALA A 601 30.79 -19.13 -13.51
N ALA A 602 31.03 -20.44 -13.44
CA ALA A 602 31.29 -21.12 -12.17
C ALA A 602 32.66 -20.69 -11.61
N GLU A 603 32.75 -20.51 -10.29
CA GLU A 603 34.01 -20.20 -9.62
C GLU A 603 35.04 -21.34 -9.74
N ILE A 604 34.56 -22.59 -9.74
CA ILE A 604 35.39 -23.78 -9.90
C ILE A 604 34.74 -24.72 -10.92
N GLU A 605 35.49 -25.12 -11.94
CA GLU A 605 35.08 -26.17 -12.88
C GLU A 605 35.96 -27.42 -12.72
N ILE A 606 35.33 -28.59 -12.63
CA ILE A 606 35.97 -29.89 -12.41
C ILE A 606 35.45 -30.91 -13.43
N ASP A 607 36.34 -31.39 -14.29
CA ASP A 607 36.05 -32.56 -15.13
C ASP A 607 36.49 -33.85 -14.42
N SER A 608 35.55 -34.52 -13.75
CA SER A 608 35.81 -35.77 -13.01
C SER A 608 36.08 -36.98 -13.92
N SER A 609 36.01 -36.82 -15.25
CA SER A 609 36.44 -37.86 -16.19
C SER A 609 37.95 -37.84 -16.43
N ARG A 610 38.60 -36.69 -16.16
CA ARG A 610 40.03 -36.48 -16.40
C ARG A 610 40.85 -36.37 -15.13
N LEU A 611 40.24 -35.86 -14.06
CA LEU A 611 40.90 -35.65 -12.78
C LEU A 611 40.59 -36.80 -11.82
N SER A 612 41.61 -37.24 -11.09
CA SER A 612 41.43 -38.08 -9.92
C SER A 612 40.71 -37.32 -8.81
N VAL A 613 40.11 -38.05 -7.86
CA VAL A 613 39.44 -37.42 -6.70
C VAL A 613 40.42 -36.54 -5.91
N ALA A 614 41.67 -36.96 -5.75
CA ALA A 614 42.70 -36.18 -5.07
C ALA A 614 42.98 -34.84 -5.78
N GLU A 615 43.10 -34.86 -7.11
CA GLU A 615 43.29 -33.63 -7.90
C GLU A 615 42.06 -32.70 -7.85
N CYS A 616 40.85 -33.28 -7.83
CA CYS A 616 39.62 -32.52 -7.62
C CYS A 616 39.63 -31.79 -6.27
N VAL A 617 39.99 -32.51 -5.20
CA VAL A 617 40.09 -31.97 -3.84
C VAL A 617 41.12 -30.85 -3.78
N ASP A 618 42.32 -31.09 -4.31
CA ASP A 618 43.40 -30.11 -4.36
C ASP A 618 42.96 -28.81 -5.05
N ARG A 619 42.20 -28.92 -6.14
CA ARG A 619 41.69 -27.75 -6.87
C ARG A 619 40.73 -26.92 -6.04
N VAL A 620 39.82 -27.57 -5.30
CA VAL A 620 38.87 -26.88 -4.41
C VAL A 620 39.61 -26.23 -3.23
N ILE A 621 40.52 -26.96 -2.57
CA ILE A 621 41.28 -26.44 -1.43
C ILE A 621 42.13 -25.24 -1.85
N ARG A 622 42.88 -25.32 -2.96
CA ARG A 622 43.67 -24.18 -3.47
C ARG A 622 42.82 -22.95 -3.77
N TYR A 623 41.63 -23.12 -4.33
CA TYR A 623 40.71 -22.02 -4.55
C TYR A 623 40.32 -21.35 -3.22
N LEU A 624 39.97 -22.15 -2.20
CA LEU A 624 39.59 -21.63 -0.89
C LEU A 624 40.75 -20.88 -0.22
N GLU A 625 41.98 -21.40 -0.30
CA GLU A 625 43.18 -20.74 0.20
C GLU A 625 43.44 -19.41 -0.53
N ALA A 626 43.42 -19.42 -1.87
CA ALA A 626 43.69 -18.24 -2.69
C ALA A 626 42.68 -17.11 -2.49
N ASN A 627 41.45 -17.44 -2.10
CA ASN A 627 40.38 -16.48 -1.84
C ASN A 627 40.20 -16.18 -0.33
N GLY A 628 41.19 -16.54 0.49
CA GLY A 628 41.21 -16.24 1.93
C GLY A 628 40.09 -16.91 2.72
N ARG A 629 39.51 -18.00 2.21
CA ARG A 629 38.41 -18.72 2.87
C ARG A 629 38.91 -19.63 3.98
N LEU A 630 40.10 -20.19 3.80
CA LEU A 630 40.84 -20.90 4.84
C LEU A 630 41.87 -19.92 5.43
N ARG A 631 41.83 -19.66 6.73
CA ARG A 631 42.92 -18.99 7.43
C ARG A 631 43.87 -20.06 7.96
N ASN A 632 45.18 -19.86 7.75
CA ASN A 632 46.23 -20.68 8.35
C ASN A 632 46.40 -20.41 9.84
#